data_AF-A0A7J9IJF0-F1
#
_entry.id   AF-A0A7J9IJF0-F1
#
_cell.length_a   1.000
_cell.length_b   1.000
_cell.length_c   1.000
_cell.angle_alpha   90.00
_cell.angle_beta   90.00
_cell.angle_gamma   90.00
#
_symmetry.space_group_name_H-M   'P 1'
#
loop_
_entity.id
_entity.type
_entity.pdbx_description
1 polymer ?
#
loop_
_entity_poly.entity_id
_entity_poly.type
_entity_poly.pdbx_seq_one_letter_code
_entity_poly.pdbx_strand_id
1 'polypeptide(L)'
;AYVKAQKSKAYFKRFQVKFKRKRVLAAAYSHELPHYGLEVGLTNYAAAYCVGLLLARRVLKQLEMDTEYEGNVEATGDDFTVEPAESRRPFRALLDVGLVRTTTGNRVFGVLKGALDGGVDIPHSEKRFAGFNKDSKQLDPEVHRKYIYGGHVAAYMKNLMEDEPEKYQSHFSEYIKRGIEPDSIEGMYKKVHAAIRADPEAKKSKKEPPKEHKRYNLKKLSYEERKAKLIDRLKALNSAAGVDNDSDKGDD
;
A
#
# COMPACT_ATOMS: atom_id res chain seq x y z
N ALA A 1 16.55 -23.31 25.35
CA ALA A 1 16.52 -22.35 26.46
C ALA A 1 17.68 -22.64 27.40
N TYR A 2 18.60 -21.71 27.54
CA TYR A 2 19.58 -21.66 28.64
C TYR A 2 19.81 -20.17 28.91
N VAL A 3 19.48 -19.73 30.11
CA VAL A 3 19.71 -18.37 30.60
C VAL A 3 20.88 -18.42 31.58
N LYS A 4 21.83 -17.49 31.47
CA LYS A 4 22.72 -17.11 32.57
C LYS A 4 22.88 -15.59 32.57
N ALA A 5 22.81 -15.00 33.75
CA ALA A 5 22.65 -13.56 33.96
C ALA A 5 23.98 -12.82 34.28
N GLN A 6 24.04 -11.58 33.77
CA GLN A 6 24.55 -10.34 34.40
C GLN A 6 26.07 -10.13 34.65
N LYS A 7 26.66 -9.16 33.93
CA LYS A 7 27.03 -7.80 34.40
C LYS A 7 27.72 -7.00 33.27
N SER A 8 27.03 -5.94 32.82
CA SER A 8 27.52 -4.75 32.10
C SER A 8 28.80 -4.87 31.25
N LYS A 9 28.65 -5.37 30.02
CA LYS A 9 29.34 -4.87 28.82
C LYS A 9 28.60 -5.50 27.64
N ALA A 10 27.50 -4.86 27.27
CA ALA A 10 26.69 -5.27 26.13
C ALA A 10 27.58 -5.26 24.89
N TYR A 11 27.82 -6.45 24.34
CA TYR A 11 28.40 -6.66 23.02
C TYR A 11 27.50 -5.98 21.98
N PHE A 12 27.75 -4.70 21.69
CA PHE A 12 27.18 -4.02 20.52
C PHE A 12 28.05 -4.35 19.29
N LYS A 13 28.03 -5.60 18.84
CA LYS A 13 28.52 -5.92 17.49
C LYS A 13 27.41 -5.58 16.51
N ARG A 14 27.32 -4.29 16.18
CA ARG A 14 26.43 -3.77 15.14
C ARG A 14 26.95 -4.35 13.81
N PHE A 15 26.31 -5.41 13.32
CA PHE A 15 26.50 -5.86 11.95
C PHE A 15 25.97 -4.75 11.03
N GLN A 16 26.85 -3.83 10.64
CA GLN A 16 26.52 -2.78 9.70
C GLN A 16 26.72 -3.34 8.29
N VAL A 17 25.69 -4.03 7.78
CA VAL A 17 25.64 -4.41 6.37
C VAL A 17 25.61 -3.12 5.56
N LYS A 18 26.45 -3.02 4.51
CA LYS A 18 26.40 -1.90 3.55
C LYS A 18 25.02 -1.90 2.87
N PHE A 19 24.11 -1.05 3.33
CA PHE A 19 22.80 -0.86 2.71
C PHE A 19 22.96 -0.13 1.37
N LYS A 20 23.01 -0.88 0.26
CA LYS A 20 22.80 -0.32 -1.08
C LYS A 20 21.30 0.00 -1.19
N ARG A 21 20.96 1.28 -1.34
CA ARG A 21 19.56 1.74 -1.39
C ARG A 21 18.86 1.12 -2.60
N LYS A 22 17.69 0.50 -2.39
CA LYS A 22 16.81 0.06 -3.48
C LYS A 22 16.30 1.30 -4.22
N ARG A 23 16.29 1.26 -5.56
CA ARG A 23 15.68 2.29 -6.42
C ARG A 23 14.36 1.73 -6.94
N VAL A 24 13.31 2.52 -6.87
CA VAL A 24 11.98 2.17 -7.40
C VAL A 24 11.94 2.60 -8.87
N LEU A 25 11.63 1.67 -9.77
CA LEU A 25 11.51 1.96 -11.21
C LEU A 25 10.22 2.73 -11.51
N ALA A 26 9.09 2.15 -11.10
CA ALA A 26 7.76 2.74 -11.16
C ALA A 26 6.99 2.41 -9.87
N ALA A 27 5.98 3.21 -9.56
CA ALA A 27 5.08 2.99 -8.44
C ALA A 27 3.64 3.21 -8.92
N ALA A 28 2.70 2.50 -8.29
CA ALA A 28 1.27 2.71 -8.45
C ALA A 28 0.59 2.55 -7.08
N TYR A 29 -0.48 3.31 -6.86
CA TYR A 29 -1.17 3.39 -5.58
C TYR A 29 -2.68 3.43 -5.77
N SER A 30 -3.43 2.79 -4.88
CA SER A 30 -4.89 2.80 -4.99
C SER A 30 -5.50 4.19 -4.84
N HIS A 31 -4.86 5.13 -4.13
CA HIS A 31 -5.35 6.51 -3.99
C HIS A 31 -5.26 7.34 -5.27
N GLU A 32 -4.61 6.85 -6.32
CA GLU A 32 -4.59 7.51 -7.63
C GLU A 32 -5.67 6.97 -8.58
N LEU A 33 -6.29 5.82 -8.25
CA LEU A 33 -7.38 5.22 -9.01
C LEU A 33 -8.62 6.12 -9.20
N PRO A 34 -8.95 7.04 -8.27
CA PRO A 34 -10.00 8.03 -8.51
C PRO A 34 -9.78 8.88 -9.77
N HIS A 35 -8.53 9.09 -10.21
CA HIS A 35 -8.26 9.81 -11.45
C HIS A 35 -8.69 9.06 -12.71
N TYR A 36 -8.91 7.75 -12.59
CA TYR A 36 -9.38 6.86 -13.66
C TYR A 36 -10.87 6.51 -13.52
N GLY A 37 -11.58 7.11 -12.55
CA GLY A 37 -13.00 6.90 -12.33
C GLY A 37 -13.37 5.92 -11.21
N LEU A 38 -12.40 5.38 -10.46
CA LEU A 38 -12.69 4.55 -9.28
C LEU A 38 -12.61 5.38 -8.00
N GLU A 39 -13.74 5.94 -7.57
CA GLU A 39 -13.74 6.84 -6.43
C GLU A 39 -13.93 6.15 -5.06
N VAL A 40 -14.56 4.97 -5.04
CA VAL A 40 -14.87 4.17 -3.84
C VAL A 40 -14.16 2.81 -3.88
N GLY A 41 -14.08 2.14 -2.73
CA GLY A 41 -13.66 0.73 -2.69
C GLY A 41 -12.18 0.48 -2.99
N LEU A 42 -11.30 1.43 -2.65
CA LEU A 42 -9.86 1.41 -2.98
C LEU A 42 -9.03 0.29 -2.32
N THR A 43 -9.67 -0.55 -1.50
CA THR A 43 -9.03 -1.61 -0.72
C THR A 43 -9.50 -3.01 -1.11
N ASN A 44 -10.45 -3.15 -2.05
CA ASN A 44 -10.97 -4.46 -2.44
C ASN A 44 -10.03 -5.20 -3.42
N TYR A 45 -10.41 -6.41 -3.82
CA TYR A 45 -9.63 -7.22 -4.76
C TYR A 45 -9.55 -6.58 -6.16
N ALA A 46 -10.66 -6.02 -6.63
CA ALA A 46 -10.76 -5.36 -7.93
C ALA A 46 -9.85 -4.11 -8.03
N ALA A 47 -9.78 -3.29 -6.98
CA ALA A 47 -8.86 -2.17 -6.88
C ALA A 47 -7.39 -2.65 -6.86
N ALA A 48 -7.09 -3.76 -6.18
CA ALA A 48 -5.75 -4.34 -6.19
C ALA A 48 -5.35 -4.80 -7.61
N TYR A 49 -6.27 -5.40 -8.36
CA TYR A 49 -6.09 -5.72 -9.77
C TYR A 49 -5.80 -4.46 -10.61
N CYS A 50 -6.60 -3.40 -10.44
CA CYS A 50 -6.39 -2.12 -11.13
C CYS A 50 -5.00 -1.52 -10.84
N VAL A 51 -4.53 -1.58 -9.58
CA VAL A 51 -3.17 -1.12 -9.21
C VAL A 51 -2.10 -1.94 -9.92
N GLY A 52 -2.27 -3.27 -9.99
CA GLY A 52 -1.34 -4.16 -10.70
C GLY A 52 -1.26 -3.83 -12.19
N LEU A 53 -2.42 -3.64 -12.83
CA LEU A 53 -2.52 -3.26 -14.24
C LEU A 53 -1.85 -1.91 -14.50
N LEU A 54 -2.12 -0.90 -13.66
CA LEU A 54 -1.53 0.42 -13.78
C LEU A 54 0.00 0.38 -13.61
N LEU A 55 0.50 -0.41 -12.65
CA LEU A 55 1.94 -0.58 -12.46
C LEU A 55 2.60 -1.21 -13.70
N ALA A 56 2.01 -2.27 -14.25
CA ALA A 56 2.53 -2.93 -15.44
C ALA A 56 2.59 -1.99 -16.64
N ARG A 57 1.48 -1.29 -16.94
CA ARG A 57 1.44 -0.33 -18.06
C ARG A 57 2.43 0.83 -17.87
N ARG A 58 2.65 1.32 -16.65
CA ARG A 58 3.69 2.32 -16.34
C ARG A 58 5.09 1.80 -16.64
N VAL A 59 5.41 0.60 -16.17
CA VAL A 59 6.74 0.00 -16.36
C VAL A 59 7.00 -0.21 -17.84
N LEU A 60 6.05 -0.78 -18.58
CA LEU A 60 6.23 -1.05 -20.00
C LEU A 60 6.34 0.23 -20.82
N LYS A 61 5.53 1.26 -20.52
CA LYS A 61 5.62 2.57 -21.19
C LYS A 61 6.96 3.25 -20.91
N GLN A 62 7.44 3.18 -19.67
CA GLN A 62 8.77 3.72 -19.31
C GLN A 62 9.93 2.99 -19.98
N LEU A 63 9.74 1.71 -20.34
CA LEU A 63 10.73 0.88 -21.02
C LEU A 63 10.52 0.79 -22.54
N GLU A 64 9.51 1.49 -23.07
CA GLU A 64 9.13 1.53 -24.49
C GLU A 64 8.81 0.14 -25.07
N MET A 65 8.08 -0.67 -24.30
CA MET A 65 7.65 -2.04 -24.67
C MET A 65 6.13 -2.23 -24.55
N ASP A 66 5.38 -1.15 -24.39
CA ASP A 66 3.95 -1.16 -24.10
C ASP A 66 3.08 -1.58 -25.29
N THR A 67 3.57 -1.40 -26.51
CA THR A 67 2.92 -1.85 -27.76
C THR A 67 3.21 -3.32 -28.08
N GLU A 68 4.41 -3.82 -27.76
CA GLU A 68 4.76 -5.22 -28.00
C GLU A 68 4.08 -6.16 -26.99
N TYR A 69 3.99 -5.71 -25.74
CA TYR A 69 3.41 -6.47 -24.63
C TYR A 69 2.15 -5.79 -24.11
N GLU A 70 1.06 -5.85 -24.88
CA GLU A 70 -0.24 -5.30 -24.47
C GLU A 70 -0.90 -6.07 -23.32
N GLY A 71 -0.58 -7.37 -23.21
CA GLY A 71 -1.18 -8.28 -22.24
C GLY A 71 -2.61 -8.67 -22.62
N ASN A 72 -3.41 -9.07 -21.63
CA ASN A 72 -4.79 -9.48 -21.87
C ASN A 72 -5.73 -8.26 -21.75
N VAL A 73 -6.22 -7.76 -22.89
CA VAL A 73 -7.07 -6.55 -22.96
C VAL A 73 -8.35 -6.72 -22.14
N GLU A 74 -8.99 -7.89 -22.23
CA GLU A 74 -10.20 -8.21 -21.47
C GLU A 74 -9.87 -9.18 -20.34
N ALA A 75 -10.16 -8.80 -19.09
CA ALA A 75 -9.88 -9.70 -17.97
C ALA A 75 -10.84 -10.90 -17.99
N THR A 76 -10.41 -12.03 -18.58
CA THR A 76 -11.20 -13.27 -18.66
C THR A 76 -11.23 -14.03 -17.35
N GLY A 77 -10.19 -13.85 -16.50
CA GLY A 77 -10.02 -14.56 -15.24
C GLY A 77 -9.12 -15.80 -15.33
N ASP A 78 -8.77 -16.23 -16.54
CA ASP A 78 -7.87 -17.36 -16.79
C ASP A 78 -6.43 -17.05 -16.38
N ASP A 79 -5.61 -18.10 -16.21
CA ASP A 79 -4.17 -17.95 -16.06
C ASP A 79 -3.57 -17.32 -17.33
N PHE A 80 -2.68 -16.35 -17.17
CA PHE A 80 -2.07 -15.65 -18.31
C PHE A 80 -0.59 -15.46 -18.06
N THR A 81 0.21 -15.94 -19.00
CA THR A 81 1.66 -15.73 -19.04
C THR A 81 2.02 -15.11 -20.38
N VAL A 82 2.88 -14.10 -20.35
CA VAL A 82 3.34 -13.42 -21.55
C VAL A 82 4.40 -14.27 -22.22
N GLU A 83 4.15 -14.65 -23.46
CA GLU A 83 5.13 -15.35 -24.28
C GLU A 83 6.18 -14.37 -24.83
N PRO A 84 7.45 -14.78 -24.98
CA PRO A 84 8.49 -13.92 -25.49
C PRO A 84 8.29 -13.64 -26.99
N ALA A 85 8.30 -12.36 -27.35
CA ALA A 85 8.35 -11.92 -28.73
C ALA A 85 9.76 -12.09 -29.34
N GLU A 86 9.84 -11.96 -30.67
CA GLU A 86 11.09 -12.13 -31.42
C GLU A 86 12.11 -11.02 -31.15
N SER A 87 11.65 -9.81 -30.81
CA SER A 87 12.52 -8.63 -30.72
C SER A 87 13.18 -8.49 -29.33
N ARG A 88 12.38 -8.36 -28.28
CA ARG A 88 12.84 -8.13 -26.91
C ARG A 88 12.04 -8.99 -25.95
N ARG A 89 12.70 -9.57 -24.96
CA ARG A 89 12.03 -10.38 -23.92
C ARG A 89 11.12 -9.54 -23.03
N PRO A 90 10.01 -10.10 -22.52
CA PRO A 90 9.09 -9.37 -21.65
C PRO A 90 9.80 -8.97 -20.35
N PHE A 91 9.31 -7.88 -19.74
CA PHE A 91 9.86 -7.43 -18.47
C PHE A 91 9.58 -8.46 -17.38
N ARG A 92 10.63 -9.15 -16.91
CA ARG A 92 10.50 -10.16 -15.87
C ARG A 92 10.60 -9.54 -14.48
N ALA A 93 9.58 -9.77 -13.66
CA ALA A 93 9.54 -9.36 -12.27
C ALA A 93 9.29 -10.56 -11.33
N LEU A 94 9.56 -10.35 -10.05
CA LEU A 94 9.28 -11.33 -8.99
C LEU A 94 8.30 -10.71 -8.00
N LEU A 95 7.30 -11.49 -7.57
CA LEU A 95 6.37 -11.07 -6.54
C LEU A 95 7.03 -11.16 -5.16
N ASP A 96 7.26 -10.02 -4.51
CA ASP A 96 7.66 -9.95 -3.11
C ASP A 96 6.43 -9.68 -2.23
N VAL A 97 6.00 -10.69 -1.48
CA VAL A 97 4.85 -10.60 -0.56
C VAL A 97 5.23 -9.97 0.79
N GLY A 98 6.52 -9.71 1.04
CA GLY A 98 7.02 -9.24 2.32
C GLY A 98 6.70 -10.22 3.46
N LEU A 99 6.00 -9.71 4.49
CA LEU A 99 5.61 -10.48 5.68
C LEU A 99 4.16 -11.00 5.61
N VAL A 100 3.47 -10.79 4.49
CA VAL A 100 2.07 -11.20 4.33
C VAL A 100 1.97 -12.71 4.12
N ARG A 101 1.01 -13.35 4.79
CA ARG A 101 0.73 -14.78 4.59
C ARG A 101 0.12 -15.02 3.20
N THR A 102 0.65 -16.00 2.48
CA THR A 102 0.23 -16.38 1.12
C THR A 102 -1.04 -17.24 1.12
N THR A 103 -2.15 -16.68 1.58
CA THR A 103 -3.47 -17.31 1.52
C THR A 103 -4.10 -17.19 0.14
N THR A 104 -4.84 -18.21 -0.29
CA THR A 104 -5.61 -18.18 -1.55
C THR A 104 -6.66 -17.07 -1.50
N GLY A 105 -6.79 -16.30 -2.59
CA GLY A 105 -7.71 -15.15 -2.68
C GLY A 105 -7.21 -13.86 -2.00
N ASN A 106 -5.95 -13.81 -1.54
CA ASN A 106 -5.39 -12.57 -1.01
C ASN A 106 -5.24 -11.50 -2.11
N ARG A 107 -5.50 -10.24 -1.77
CA ARG A 107 -5.39 -9.07 -2.67
C ARG A 107 -4.02 -8.90 -3.31
N VAL A 108 -2.95 -9.36 -2.66
CA VAL A 108 -1.60 -9.38 -3.25
C VAL A 108 -1.58 -10.16 -4.57
N PHE A 109 -2.36 -11.24 -4.65
CA PHE A 109 -2.51 -12.01 -5.89
C PHE A 109 -3.46 -11.35 -6.91
N GLY A 110 -4.31 -10.43 -6.47
CA GLY A 110 -5.04 -9.54 -7.38
C GLY A 110 -4.10 -8.56 -8.08
N VAL A 111 -3.15 -7.96 -7.34
CA VAL A 111 -2.08 -7.13 -7.93
C VAL A 111 -1.24 -7.94 -8.91
N LEU A 112 -0.85 -9.16 -8.53
CA LEU A 112 -0.14 -10.09 -9.42
C LEU A 112 -0.93 -10.29 -10.72
N LYS A 113 -2.22 -10.63 -10.63
CA LYS A 113 -3.04 -10.87 -11.82
C LYS A 113 -3.17 -9.64 -12.71
N GLY A 114 -3.36 -8.46 -12.12
CA GLY A 114 -3.38 -7.20 -12.86
C GLY A 114 -2.05 -6.92 -13.58
N ALA A 115 -0.92 -7.25 -12.96
CA ALA A 115 0.39 -7.06 -13.58
C ALA A 115 0.63 -8.03 -14.76
N LEU A 116 0.20 -9.29 -14.63
CA LEU A 116 0.25 -10.29 -15.69
C LEU A 116 -0.59 -9.85 -16.90
N ASP A 117 -1.87 -9.50 -16.66
CA ASP A 117 -2.77 -9.02 -17.71
C ASP A 117 -2.33 -7.67 -18.31
N GLY A 118 -1.44 -6.95 -17.61
CA GLY A 118 -0.81 -5.73 -18.10
C GLY A 118 0.44 -5.94 -18.96
N GLY A 119 0.89 -7.18 -19.15
CA GLY A 119 2.02 -7.54 -20.02
C GLY A 119 3.37 -7.77 -19.32
N VAL A 120 3.38 -7.87 -17.99
CA VAL A 120 4.62 -8.16 -17.22
C VAL A 120 4.75 -9.66 -16.97
N ASP A 121 5.94 -10.22 -17.21
CA ASP A 121 6.24 -11.61 -16.92
C ASP A 121 6.57 -11.79 -15.43
N ILE A 122 5.73 -12.53 -14.71
CA ILE A 122 5.95 -12.88 -13.31
C ILE A 122 5.76 -14.39 -13.16
N PRO A 123 6.78 -15.15 -12.73
CA PRO A 123 6.60 -16.57 -12.45
C PRO A 123 5.54 -16.80 -11.36
N HIS A 124 4.49 -17.55 -11.66
CA HIS A 124 3.35 -17.74 -10.76
C HIS A 124 2.71 -19.14 -10.87
N SER A 125 1.70 -19.36 -10.04
CA SER A 125 0.82 -20.54 -10.09
C SER A 125 -0.60 -20.11 -9.72
N GLU A 126 -1.59 -20.67 -10.43
CA GLU A 126 -3.01 -20.39 -10.26
C GLU A 126 -3.58 -20.70 -8.85
N LYS A 127 -2.88 -21.52 -8.06
CA LYS A 127 -3.32 -22.04 -6.74
C LYS A 127 -3.66 -20.97 -5.70
N ARG A 128 -3.20 -19.73 -5.91
CA ARG A 128 -3.35 -18.61 -4.97
C ARG A 128 -4.35 -17.56 -5.44
N PHE A 129 -4.86 -17.65 -6.66
CA PHE A 129 -5.90 -16.75 -7.15
C PHE A 129 -7.24 -16.97 -6.46
N ALA A 130 -8.10 -15.94 -6.51
CA ALA A 130 -9.46 -16.06 -6.04
C ALA A 130 -10.25 -16.96 -7.02
N GLY A 131 -11.01 -17.93 -6.51
CA GLY A 131 -11.69 -18.93 -7.35
C GLY A 131 -10.95 -20.26 -7.49
N PHE A 132 -9.74 -20.40 -6.95
CA PHE A 132 -9.07 -21.70 -6.91
C PHE A 132 -9.71 -22.64 -5.88
N ASN A 133 -10.19 -23.79 -6.33
CA ASN A 133 -10.73 -24.84 -5.46
C ASN A 133 -9.64 -25.87 -5.13
N LYS A 134 -9.44 -26.11 -3.83
CA LYS A 134 -8.41 -27.04 -3.33
C LYS A 134 -8.72 -28.50 -3.65
N ASP A 135 -9.99 -28.85 -3.75
CA ASP A 135 -10.44 -30.24 -3.92
C ASP A 135 -10.35 -30.64 -5.39
N SER A 136 -10.88 -29.81 -6.30
CA SER A 136 -10.75 -30.03 -7.74
C SER A 136 -9.37 -29.69 -8.29
N LYS A 137 -8.56 -28.93 -7.54
CA LYS A 137 -7.23 -28.44 -7.92
C LYS A 137 -7.22 -27.63 -9.22
N GLN A 138 -8.34 -26.97 -9.52
CA GLN A 138 -8.52 -26.15 -10.72
C GLN A 138 -8.96 -24.74 -10.32
N LEU A 139 -8.51 -23.76 -11.10
CA LEU A 139 -9.03 -22.40 -11.04
C LEU A 139 -10.36 -22.35 -11.77
N ASP A 140 -11.37 -21.79 -11.13
CA ASP A 140 -12.62 -21.39 -11.79
C ASP A 140 -12.45 -19.96 -12.35
N PRO A 141 -12.35 -19.80 -13.69
CA PRO A 141 -12.12 -18.50 -14.29
C PRO A 141 -13.31 -17.55 -14.10
N GLU A 142 -14.53 -18.07 -14.04
CA GLU A 142 -15.73 -17.26 -13.88
C GLU A 142 -15.78 -16.63 -12.48
N VAL A 143 -15.45 -17.41 -11.45
CA VAL A 143 -15.33 -16.89 -10.09
C VAL A 143 -14.19 -15.88 -10.03
N HIS A 144 -13.03 -16.16 -10.61
CA HIS A 144 -11.91 -15.23 -10.60
C HIS A 144 -12.26 -13.90 -11.30
N ARG A 145 -12.91 -13.98 -12.47
CA ARG A 145 -13.44 -12.83 -13.22
C ARG A 145 -14.42 -12.01 -12.37
N LYS A 146 -15.32 -12.67 -11.65
CA LYS A 146 -16.25 -12.02 -10.70
C LYS A 146 -15.50 -11.26 -9.60
N TYR A 147 -14.35 -11.75 -9.14
CA TYR A 147 -13.51 -11.02 -8.18
C TYR A 147 -12.81 -9.81 -8.81
N ILE A 148 -12.31 -9.94 -10.03
CA ILE A 148 -11.64 -8.86 -10.78
C ILE A 148 -12.59 -7.68 -11.03
N TYR A 149 -13.84 -7.94 -11.43
CA TYR A 149 -14.82 -6.89 -11.69
C TYR A 149 -15.67 -6.49 -10.48
N GLY A 150 -15.30 -6.91 -9.27
CA GLY A 150 -16.00 -6.49 -8.05
C GLY A 150 -17.39 -7.12 -7.86
N GLY A 151 -17.74 -8.16 -8.61
CA GLY A 151 -19.04 -8.85 -8.51
C GLY A 151 -19.31 -9.51 -7.15
N HIS A 152 -18.27 -9.83 -6.37
CA HIS A 152 -18.42 -10.26 -4.97
C HIS A 152 -18.90 -9.13 -4.05
N VAL A 153 -18.45 -7.89 -4.30
CA VAL A 153 -18.94 -6.70 -3.58
C VAL A 153 -20.38 -6.41 -4.00
N ALA A 154 -20.68 -6.48 -5.29
CA ALA A 154 -22.04 -6.29 -5.79
C ALA A 154 -23.02 -7.32 -5.20
N ALA A 155 -22.64 -8.60 -5.14
CA ALA A 155 -23.44 -9.64 -4.49
C ALA A 155 -23.67 -9.35 -3.00
N TYR A 156 -22.63 -8.90 -2.28
CA TYR A 156 -22.75 -8.55 -0.87
C TYR A 156 -23.66 -7.32 -0.66
N MET A 157 -23.61 -6.34 -1.56
CA MET A 157 -24.54 -5.20 -1.54
C MET A 157 -25.99 -5.66 -1.71
N LYS A 158 -26.28 -6.54 -2.68
CA LYS A 158 -27.63 -7.05 -2.92
C LYS A 158 -28.18 -7.80 -1.69
N ASN A 159 -27.40 -8.71 -1.13
CA ASN A 159 -27.81 -9.45 0.06
C ASN A 159 -28.10 -8.51 1.24
N LEU A 160 -27.24 -7.51 1.47
CA LEU A 160 -27.45 -6.52 2.54
C LEU A 160 -28.66 -5.61 2.29
N MET A 161 -29.00 -5.30 1.04
CA MET A 161 -30.18 -4.51 0.71
C MET A 161 -31.47 -5.28 1.04
N GLU A 162 -31.49 -6.59 0.83
CA GLU A 162 -32.65 -7.46 1.07
C GLU A 162 -32.77 -7.85 2.55
N ASP A 163 -31.68 -8.29 3.17
CA ASP A 163 -31.70 -8.85 4.53
C ASP A 163 -31.61 -7.77 5.63
N GLU A 164 -30.76 -6.74 5.45
CA GLU A 164 -30.38 -5.79 6.51
C GLU A 164 -30.11 -4.36 5.98
N PRO A 165 -31.15 -3.58 5.64
CA PRO A 165 -31.00 -2.28 4.97
C PRO A 165 -30.24 -1.24 5.80
N GLU A 166 -30.27 -1.32 7.14
CA GLU A 166 -29.50 -0.43 8.02
C GLU A 166 -27.99 -0.66 7.89
N LYS A 167 -27.56 -1.92 7.80
CA LYS A 167 -26.16 -2.28 7.55
C LYS A 167 -25.74 -1.87 6.14
N TYR A 168 -26.62 -1.99 5.15
CA TYR A 168 -26.35 -1.50 3.80
C TYR A 168 -26.04 0.01 3.81
N GLN A 169 -26.88 0.82 4.47
CA GLN A 169 -26.71 2.27 4.54
C GLN A 169 -25.40 2.67 5.23
N SER A 170 -25.01 1.97 6.30
CA SER A 170 -23.76 2.26 7.00
C SER A 170 -22.52 1.82 6.23
N HIS A 171 -22.48 0.56 5.75
CA HIS A 171 -21.32 0.00 5.04
C HIS A 171 -21.09 0.62 3.66
N PHE A 172 -22.16 0.94 2.94
CA PHE A 172 -22.10 1.45 1.57
C PHE A 172 -22.48 2.94 1.48
N SER A 173 -22.39 3.68 2.59
CA SER A 173 -22.71 5.12 2.64
C SER A 173 -22.01 5.94 1.54
N GLU A 174 -20.74 5.68 1.24
CA GLU A 174 -20.02 6.38 0.16
C GLU A 174 -20.50 5.98 -1.24
N TYR A 175 -20.93 4.72 -1.43
CA TYR A 175 -21.51 4.26 -2.70
C TYR A 175 -22.87 4.91 -2.93
N ILE A 176 -23.70 4.97 -1.90
CA ILE A 176 -25.02 5.63 -1.94
C ILE A 176 -24.87 7.13 -2.23
N LYS A 177 -23.93 7.81 -1.56
CA LYS A 177 -23.65 9.25 -1.80
C LYS A 177 -23.25 9.55 -3.25
N ARG A 178 -22.67 8.57 -3.94
CA ARG A 178 -22.21 8.70 -5.33
C ARG A 178 -23.16 8.05 -6.35
N GLY A 179 -24.28 7.49 -5.90
CA GLY A 179 -25.26 6.84 -6.77
C GLY A 179 -24.74 5.58 -7.46
N ILE A 180 -23.83 4.83 -6.81
CA ILE A 180 -23.25 3.60 -7.39
C ILE A 180 -24.09 2.40 -6.95
N GLU A 181 -24.84 1.85 -7.90
CA GLU A 181 -25.67 0.67 -7.70
C GLU A 181 -24.89 -0.64 -7.93
N PRO A 182 -25.29 -1.77 -7.32
CA PRO A 182 -24.60 -3.05 -7.45
C PRO A 182 -24.38 -3.50 -8.90
N ASP A 183 -25.36 -3.27 -9.77
CA ASP A 183 -25.31 -3.69 -11.18
C ASP A 183 -24.35 -2.82 -12.02
N SER A 184 -24.08 -1.60 -11.57
CA SER A 184 -23.17 -0.67 -12.27
C SER A 184 -21.69 -0.95 -12.03
N ILE A 185 -21.35 -1.76 -11.01
CA ILE A 185 -19.96 -1.97 -10.54
C ILE A 185 -19.07 -2.60 -11.62
N GLU A 186 -19.55 -3.61 -12.33
CA GLU A 186 -18.76 -4.25 -13.40
C GLU A 186 -18.44 -3.24 -14.52
N GLY A 187 -19.44 -2.44 -14.92
CA GLY A 187 -19.27 -1.39 -15.92
C GLY A 187 -18.27 -0.31 -15.49
N MET A 188 -18.26 0.06 -14.20
CA MET A 188 -17.29 0.99 -13.64
C MET A 188 -15.86 0.45 -13.76
N TYR A 189 -15.59 -0.80 -13.36
CA TYR A 189 -14.24 -1.37 -13.46
C TYR A 189 -13.75 -1.52 -14.90
N LYS A 190 -14.62 -1.89 -15.84
CA LYS A 190 -14.26 -1.93 -17.28
C LYS A 190 -13.80 -0.56 -17.79
N LYS A 191 -14.50 0.52 -17.43
CA LYS A 191 -14.11 1.89 -17.77
C LYS A 191 -12.76 2.27 -17.15
N VAL A 192 -12.54 1.88 -15.89
CA VAL A 192 -11.26 2.12 -15.19
C VAL A 192 -10.11 1.39 -15.88
N HIS A 193 -10.29 0.12 -16.26
CA HIS A 193 -9.25 -0.65 -16.97
C HIS A 193 -8.90 0.00 -18.31
N ALA A 194 -9.90 0.46 -19.07
CA ALA A 194 -9.70 1.17 -20.32
C ALA A 194 -8.95 2.51 -20.11
N ALA A 195 -9.35 3.28 -19.10
CA ALA A 195 -8.71 4.56 -18.76
C ALA A 195 -7.24 4.38 -18.34
N ILE A 196 -6.93 3.34 -17.56
CA ILE A 196 -5.55 2.99 -17.17
C ILE A 196 -4.70 2.65 -18.39
N ARG A 197 -5.24 1.90 -19.36
CA ARG A 197 -4.50 1.56 -20.59
C ARG A 197 -4.26 2.79 -21.47
N ALA A 198 -5.23 3.69 -21.55
CA ALA A 198 -5.13 4.91 -22.35
C ALA A 198 -4.07 5.89 -21.80
N ASP A 199 -4.05 6.13 -20.49
CA ASP A 199 -3.08 7.03 -19.86
C ASP A 199 -2.51 6.43 -18.58
N PRO A 200 -1.46 5.60 -18.64
CA PRO A 200 -0.89 5.01 -17.44
C PRO A 200 0.00 5.99 -16.66
N GLU A 201 0.26 7.22 -17.10
CA GLU A 201 1.32 8.04 -16.50
C GLU A 201 1.03 8.52 -15.07
N ALA A 202 2.10 8.74 -14.30
CA ALA A 202 1.99 9.33 -12.97
C ALA A 202 1.86 10.85 -13.08
N LYS A 203 0.68 11.39 -12.71
CA LYS A 203 0.47 12.84 -12.64
C LYS A 203 1.33 13.43 -11.53
N LYS A 204 2.31 14.26 -11.91
CA LYS A 204 3.18 14.96 -10.95
C LYS A 204 2.40 16.04 -10.20
N SER A 205 2.72 16.22 -8.92
CA SER A 205 2.18 17.32 -8.13
C SER A 205 2.59 18.66 -8.74
N LYS A 206 1.61 19.55 -8.94
CA LYS A 206 1.83 20.94 -9.36
C LYS A 206 2.10 21.88 -8.18
N LYS A 207 2.15 21.34 -6.95
CA LYS A 207 2.34 22.16 -5.74
C LYS A 207 3.75 22.76 -5.75
N GLU A 208 3.82 24.09 -5.77
CA GLU A 208 5.08 24.80 -5.67
C GLU A 208 5.80 24.46 -4.36
N PRO A 209 7.14 24.35 -4.40
CA PRO A 209 7.90 24.20 -3.17
C PRO A 209 7.65 25.41 -2.26
N PRO A 210 7.50 25.20 -0.94
CA PRO A 210 7.30 26.31 -0.02
C PRO A 210 8.48 27.28 -0.11
N LYS A 211 8.19 28.58 -0.25
CA LYS A 211 9.20 29.64 -0.39
C LYS A 211 10.16 29.69 0.81
N GLU A 212 9.66 29.37 2.00
CA GLU A 212 10.45 29.32 3.22
C GLU A 212 10.26 27.99 3.95
N HIS A 213 11.35 27.45 4.51
CA HIS A 213 11.31 26.23 5.30
C HIS A 213 10.75 26.50 6.70
N LYS A 214 9.47 26.18 6.90
CA LYS A 214 8.82 26.22 8.22
C LYS A 214 9.33 25.07 9.08
N ARG A 215 10.03 25.40 10.18
CA ARG A 215 10.52 24.42 11.14
C ARG A 215 9.45 24.15 12.21
N TYR A 216 8.93 22.93 12.24
CA TYR A 216 7.95 22.50 13.26
C TYR A 216 8.62 21.96 14.53
N ASN A 217 9.85 21.47 14.42
CA ASN A 217 10.58 20.88 15.54
C ASN A 217 11.43 21.93 16.25
N LEU A 218 11.51 21.87 17.59
CA LEU A 218 12.40 22.74 18.36
C LEU A 218 13.85 22.69 17.85
N LYS A 219 14.54 23.83 17.93
CA LYS A 219 15.96 23.90 17.63
C LYS A 219 16.71 23.06 18.66
N LYS A 220 17.58 22.16 18.17
CA LYS A 220 18.44 21.36 19.05
C LYS A 220 19.33 22.36 19.80
N LEU A 221 19.22 22.36 21.13
CA LEU A 221 20.02 23.26 21.95
C LEU A 221 21.51 23.01 21.68
N SER A 222 22.26 24.10 21.60
CA SER A 222 23.71 24.07 21.55
C SER A 222 24.29 23.50 22.86
N TYR A 223 25.57 23.13 22.85
CA TYR A 223 26.23 22.65 24.07
C TYR A 223 26.24 23.74 25.17
N GLU A 224 26.49 24.98 24.77
CA GLU A 224 26.53 26.14 25.68
C GLU A 224 25.16 26.43 26.28
N GLU A 225 24.09 26.41 25.49
CA GLU A 225 22.72 26.60 25.98
C GLU A 225 22.31 25.47 26.95
N ARG A 226 22.78 24.24 26.72
CA ARG A 226 22.57 23.13 27.68
C ARG A 226 23.34 23.32 28.97
N LYS A 227 24.60 23.80 28.88
CA LYS A 227 25.45 24.08 30.04
C LYS A 227 24.86 25.21 30.88
N ALA A 228 24.40 26.30 30.23
CA ALA A 228 23.73 27.40 30.89
C ALA A 228 22.45 26.93 31.61
N LYS A 229 21.57 26.18 30.92
CA LYS A 229 20.37 25.61 31.55
C LYS A 229 20.67 24.68 32.74
N LEU A 230 21.78 23.94 32.69
CA LEU A 230 22.23 23.11 33.81
C LEU A 230 22.66 23.98 35.00
N ILE A 231 23.45 25.03 34.74
CA ILE A 231 23.88 25.98 35.77
C ILE A 231 22.67 26.68 36.41
N ASP A 232 21.71 27.14 35.61
CA ASP A 232 20.50 27.80 36.11
C ASP A 232 19.65 26.84 36.95
N ARG A 233 19.53 25.59 36.53
CA ARG A 233 18.82 24.55 37.30
C ARG A 233 19.51 24.26 38.63
N LEU A 234 20.84 24.20 38.66
CA LEU A 234 21.60 24.01 39.90
C LEU A 234 21.48 25.21 40.85
N LYS A 235 21.53 26.43 40.33
CA LYS A 235 21.30 27.65 41.13
C LYS A 235 19.91 27.67 41.74
N ALA A 236 18.87 27.35 40.95
CA ALA A 236 17.50 27.27 41.43
C ALA A 236 17.29 26.21 42.52
N LEU A 237 17.94 25.05 42.39
CA LEU A 237 17.91 24.01 43.43
C LEU A 237 18.59 24.46 44.72
N ASN A 238 19.76 25.09 44.63
CA ASN A 238 20.48 25.58 45.80
C ASN A 238 19.74 26.71 46.50
N SER A 239 19.08 27.60 45.76
CA SER A 239 18.23 28.64 46.37
C SER A 239 16.99 28.05 47.02
N ALA A 240 16.37 27.01 46.45
CA ALA A 240 15.22 26.35 47.06
C ALA A 240 15.60 25.61 48.36
N ALA A 241 16.76 24.94 48.39
CA ALA A 241 17.28 24.28 49.59
C ALA A 241 17.72 25.25 50.71
N GLY A 242 17.92 26.53 50.39
CA GLY A 242 18.16 27.58 51.39
C GLY A 242 16.88 28.07 52.08
N VAL A 243 15.70 27.86 51.49
CA VAL A 243 14.41 28.30 52.07
C VAL A 243 13.91 27.31 53.14
N ASP A 244 14.27 26.03 53.04
CA ASP A 244 13.89 25.00 54.04
C ASP A 244 14.78 24.98 55.31
N ASN A 245 15.88 25.76 55.36
CA ASN A 245 16.78 25.81 56.52
C ASN A 245 16.62 27.07 57.40
N ASP A 246 15.77 28.03 57.01
CA ASP A 246 15.51 29.27 57.76
C ASP A 246 14.10 29.29 58.38
N SER A 247 13.64 28.13 58.89
CA SER A 247 12.42 28.06 59.72
C SER A 247 12.62 27.27 61.01
N ASP A 248 13.75 27.42 61.69
CA ASP A 248 13.82 27.08 63.13
C ASP A 248 15.04 27.69 63.85
N LYS A 249 15.05 29.01 64.05
CA LYS A 249 15.83 29.65 65.13
C LYS A 249 15.42 31.10 65.33
N GLY A 250 14.41 31.29 66.19
CA GLY A 250 14.05 32.59 66.75
C GLY A 250 12.62 32.62 67.27
N ASP A 251 12.42 32.18 68.52
CA ASP A 251 12.02 33.04 69.65
C ASP A 251 11.35 32.23 70.79
N ASP A 252 11.79 32.56 72.02
CA ASP A 252 11.45 32.10 73.38
C ASP A 252 11.96 30.75 73.91
#